data_AF-A0ABD0KBW0-F1
#
_entry.id   AF-A0ABD0KBW0-F1
#
_cell.length_a   1.000
_cell.length_b   1.000
_cell.length_c   1.000
_cell.angle_alpha   90.00
_cell.angle_beta   90.00
_cell.angle_gamma   90.00
#
_symmetry.space_group_name_H-M   'P 1'
#
loop_
_entity.id
_entity.type
_entity.pdbx_description
1 polymer ?
#
loop_
_entity_poly.entity_id
_entity_poly.type
_entity_poly.pdbx_seq_one_letter_code
_entity_poly.pdbx_strand_id
1 'polypeptide(L)'
;MVTAARVGVFTCCTPKRWTATAREVRMSVDNNGAVQHRDTWHIVTYDANDERVAVTTFTEDEPIIFNRQILNYRQRERYVIQGQQQQKCTRHPLTRPFHSACVPGNTTEVYFARVGESNPGSSPGLWENTAYFYENDVAGYATVTMVDCALVAEVAYGDLGGGAVSVNIQYLNQTLNWVDPRAFALPPSCPTDP
;
A
#
# COMPACT_ATOMS: atom_id res chain seq x y z
N MET A 1 20.83 -7.31 22.38
CA MET A 1 21.88 -6.30 22.17
C MET A 1 21.28 -5.28 21.22
N VAL A 2 20.88 -4.09 21.70
CA VAL A 2 20.31 -3.03 20.86
C VAL A 2 21.48 -2.20 20.35
N THR A 3 21.87 -2.41 19.10
CA THR A 3 22.92 -1.63 18.45
C THR A 3 22.39 -0.21 18.24
N ALA A 4 23.18 0.81 18.58
CA ALA A 4 22.81 2.21 18.37
C ALA A 4 22.39 2.45 16.91
N ALA A 5 21.23 3.08 16.72
CA ALA A 5 20.73 3.47 15.40
C ALA A 5 21.80 4.32 14.71
N ARG A 6 22.32 3.84 13.58
CA ARG A 6 23.16 4.67 12.72
C ARG A 6 22.20 5.57 11.94
N VAL A 7 22.42 6.89 12.01
CA VAL A 7 21.74 7.85 11.13
C VAL A 7 22.30 7.66 9.74
N GLY A 8 21.78 6.69 9.01
CA GLY A 8 21.99 6.47 7.58
C GLY A 8 20.78 6.97 6.81
N VAL A 9 21.01 7.60 5.65
CA VAL A 9 19.95 7.86 4.69
C VAL A 9 19.70 6.54 3.97
N PHE A 10 18.54 5.91 4.22
CA PHE A 10 18.14 4.67 3.57
C PHE A 10 17.08 4.97 2.51
N THR A 11 17.45 4.77 1.24
CA THR A 11 16.52 4.95 0.12
C THR A 11 16.53 3.72 -0.75
N CYS A 12 15.36 3.13 -0.96
CA CYS A 12 15.17 2.08 -1.95
C CYS A 12 13.78 2.19 -2.57
N CYS A 13 13.60 1.54 -3.71
CA CYS A 13 12.32 1.42 -4.38
C CYS A 13 11.93 -0.03 -4.50
N THR A 14 10.63 -0.31 -4.34
CA THR A 14 10.07 -1.61 -4.63
C THR A 14 10.35 -2.01 -6.09
N PRO A 15 10.31 -3.30 -6.43
CA PRO A 15 10.38 -3.73 -7.83
C PRO A 15 9.29 -3.04 -8.66
N LYS A 16 9.54 -2.80 -9.96
CA LYS A 16 8.58 -2.09 -10.82
C LYS A 16 7.26 -2.83 -11.01
N ARG A 17 7.20 -4.12 -10.71
CA ARG A 17 6.02 -4.97 -10.88
C ARG A 17 5.89 -5.87 -9.66
N TRP A 18 4.74 -5.87 -9.02
CA TRP A 18 4.45 -6.81 -7.93
C TRP A 18 2.96 -6.93 -7.65
N THR A 19 2.57 -8.01 -6.97
CA THR A 19 1.23 -8.19 -6.41
C THR A 19 1.34 -8.54 -4.94
N ALA A 20 0.44 -8.02 -4.10
CA ALA A 20 0.39 -8.29 -2.67
C ALA A 20 -1.06 -8.39 -2.18
N THR A 21 -1.26 -9.13 -1.10
CA THR A 21 -2.41 -8.92 -0.22
C THR A 21 -2.01 -7.87 0.81
N ALA A 22 -2.83 -6.86 1.06
CA ALA A 22 -2.57 -5.86 2.08
C ALA A 22 -3.74 -5.77 3.07
N ARG A 23 -3.45 -5.69 4.36
CA ARG A 23 -4.44 -5.39 5.40
C ARG A 23 -4.26 -3.94 5.82
N GLU A 24 -5.29 -3.12 5.66
CA GLU A 24 -5.35 -1.74 6.14
C GLU A 24 -6.17 -1.68 7.43
N VAL A 25 -5.53 -1.29 8.52
CA VAL A 25 -6.19 -0.92 9.78
C VAL A 25 -6.16 0.59 9.89
N ARG A 26 -7.33 1.21 9.86
CA ARG A 26 -7.53 2.65 10.02
C ARG A 26 -8.21 2.96 11.34
N MET A 27 -7.60 3.84 12.11
CA MET A 27 -8.18 4.43 13.31
C MET A 27 -8.29 5.93 13.11
N SER A 28 -9.42 6.52 13.48
CA SER A 28 -9.60 7.97 13.45
C SER A 28 -10.39 8.46 14.64
N VAL A 29 -10.09 9.68 15.09
CA VAL A 29 -10.85 10.39 16.11
C VAL A 29 -11.41 11.65 15.48
N ASP A 30 -12.73 11.82 15.48
CA ASP A 30 -13.35 13.03 14.96
C ASP A 30 -13.25 14.22 15.93
N ASN A 31 -13.73 15.39 15.51
CA ASN A 31 -13.71 16.61 16.32
C ASN A 31 -14.52 16.51 17.63
N ASN A 32 -15.42 15.53 17.75
CA ASN A 32 -16.23 15.29 18.95
C ASN A 32 -15.59 14.24 19.87
N GLY A 33 -14.40 13.72 19.52
CA GLY A 33 -13.73 12.65 20.24
C GLY A 33 -14.28 11.26 19.92
N ALA A 34 -15.16 11.11 18.93
CA ALA A 34 -15.68 9.81 18.55
C ALA A 34 -14.62 9.01 17.79
N VAL A 35 -14.34 7.80 18.27
CA VAL A 35 -13.35 6.91 17.68
C VAL A 35 -14.03 6.05 16.61
N GLN A 36 -13.45 6.01 15.42
CA GLN A 36 -13.82 5.08 14.36
C GLN A 36 -12.66 4.13 14.08
N HIS A 37 -13.00 2.86 13.91
CA HIS A 37 -12.07 1.80 13.55
C HIS A 37 -12.57 1.12 12.30
N ARG A 38 -11.67 0.89 11.34
CA ARG A 38 -11.97 0.16 10.12
C ARG A 38 -10.81 -0.76 9.77
N ASP A 39 -11.14 -2.01 9.49
CA ASP A 39 -10.21 -3.02 9.00
C ASP A 39 -10.66 -3.43 7.59
N THR A 40 -9.76 -3.33 6.62
CA THR A 40 -10.05 -3.70 5.23
C THR A 40 -8.90 -4.48 4.63
N TRP A 41 -9.25 -5.46 3.81
CA TRP A 41 -8.28 -6.21 3.04
C TRP A 41 -8.26 -5.74 1.60
N HIS A 42 -7.08 -5.79 1.00
CA HIS A 42 -6.83 -5.38 -0.36
C HIS A 42 -6.01 -6.45 -1.09
N ILE A 43 -6.29 -6.66 -2.37
CA ILE A 43 -5.33 -7.21 -3.32
C ILE A 43 -4.81 -6.04 -4.15
N VAL A 44 -3.51 -5.78 -4.07
CA VAL A 44 -2.83 -4.70 -4.78
C VAL A 44 -1.99 -5.30 -5.89
N THR A 45 -2.18 -4.84 -7.12
CA THR A 45 -1.34 -5.16 -8.27
C THR A 45 -0.73 -3.87 -8.79
N TYR A 46 0.59 -3.77 -8.75
CA TYR A 46 1.36 -2.57 -9.08
C TYR A 46 2.23 -2.82 -10.31
N ASP A 47 2.13 -1.95 -11.31
CA ASP A 47 2.89 -2.03 -12.56
C ASP A 47 3.39 -0.64 -12.97
N ALA A 48 4.58 -0.27 -12.47
CA ALA A 48 5.24 0.98 -12.79
C ALA A 48 5.73 1.06 -14.24
N ASN A 49 5.93 -0.08 -14.90
CA ASN A 49 6.31 -0.07 -16.31
C ASN A 49 5.19 0.47 -17.20
N ASP A 50 3.93 0.31 -16.77
CA ASP A 50 2.75 0.85 -17.45
C ASP A 50 2.05 1.96 -16.64
N GLU A 51 2.68 2.43 -15.56
CA GLU A 51 2.17 3.45 -14.62
C GLU A 51 0.71 3.19 -14.22
N ARG A 52 0.43 1.97 -13.75
CA ARG A 52 -0.91 1.57 -13.37
C ARG A 52 -0.93 0.76 -12.07
N VAL A 53 -2.02 0.92 -11.33
CA VAL A 53 -2.24 0.23 -10.06
C VAL A 53 -3.68 -0.28 -10.03
N ALA A 54 -3.87 -1.54 -9.66
CA ALA A 54 -5.18 -2.09 -9.38
C ALA A 54 -5.29 -2.45 -7.90
N VAL A 55 -6.39 -2.05 -7.27
CA VAL A 55 -6.67 -2.33 -5.85
C VAL A 55 -8.05 -2.92 -5.76
N THR A 56 -8.15 -4.18 -5.34
CA THR A 56 -9.43 -4.83 -5.02
C THR A 56 -9.58 -4.86 -3.52
N THR A 57 -10.55 -4.10 -2.99
CA THR A 57 -10.87 -4.03 -1.56
C THR A 57 -12.00 -5.01 -1.25
N PHE A 58 -11.87 -5.70 -0.13
CA PHE A 58 -12.90 -6.55 0.45
C PHE A 58 -12.90 -6.42 1.97
N THR A 59 -14.09 -6.53 2.56
CA THR A 59 -14.30 -6.61 4.00
C THR A 59 -14.56 -8.06 4.39
N GLU A 60 -14.17 -8.45 5.59
CA GLU A 60 -14.57 -9.75 6.15
C GLU A 60 -16.02 -9.75 6.63
N ASP A 61 -16.64 -8.57 6.78
CA ASP A 61 -18.04 -8.42 7.16
C ASP A 61 -19.00 -8.96 6.08
N GLU A 62 -20.09 -9.62 6.51
CA GLU A 62 -21.19 -10.02 5.64
C GLU A 62 -22.19 -8.86 5.42
N PRO A 63 -22.58 -8.57 4.15
CA PRO A 63 -22.14 -9.19 2.91
C PRO A 63 -20.75 -8.68 2.48
N ILE A 64 -19.90 -9.56 1.94
CA ILE A 64 -18.57 -9.18 1.43
C ILE A 64 -18.74 -8.10 0.35
N ILE A 65 -18.23 -6.91 0.63
CA ILE A 65 -18.26 -5.78 -0.31
C ILE A 65 -16.99 -5.82 -1.15
N PHE A 66 -17.12 -6.18 -2.43
CA PHE A 66 -16.04 -6.06 -3.39
C PHE A 66 -16.07 -4.69 -4.06
N ASN A 67 -14.97 -3.94 -3.91
CA ASN A 67 -14.74 -2.69 -4.62
C ASN A 67 -13.37 -2.72 -5.29
N ARG A 68 -13.34 -2.65 -6.62
CA ARG A 68 -12.09 -2.67 -7.40
C ARG A 68 -11.84 -1.30 -7.98
N GLN A 69 -10.63 -0.78 -7.79
CA GLN A 69 -10.15 0.44 -8.41
C GLN A 69 -9.01 0.12 -9.36
N ILE A 70 -9.02 0.72 -10.55
CA ILE A 70 -7.89 0.68 -11.48
C ILE A 70 -7.48 2.13 -11.73
N LEU A 71 -6.25 2.44 -11.37
CA LEU A 71 -5.61 3.73 -11.59
C LEU A 71 -4.69 3.57 -12.79
N ASN A 72 -4.99 4.23 -13.91
CA ASN A 72 -4.14 4.26 -15.10
C ASN A 72 -3.60 5.69 -15.28
N TYR A 73 -2.37 5.92 -14.83
CA TYR A 73 -1.80 7.26 -14.80
C TYR A 73 -1.36 7.75 -16.18
N ARG A 74 -0.98 6.85 -17.09
CA ARG A 74 -0.73 7.20 -18.50
C ARG A 74 -1.95 7.80 -19.17
N GLN A 75 -3.12 7.22 -18.91
CA GLN A 75 -4.40 7.73 -19.42
C GLN A 75 -5.01 8.83 -18.54
N ARG A 76 -4.47 9.06 -17.34
CA ARG A 76 -5.02 9.97 -16.30
C ARG A 76 -6.45 9.62 -15.91
N GLU A 77 -6.72 8.32 -15.74
CA GLU A 77 -8.05 7.82 -15.45
C GLU A 77 -8.06 6.87 -14.25
N ARG A 78 -9.08 7.00 -13.41
CA ARG A 78 -9.40 6.07 -12.32
C ARG A 78 -10.76 5.45 -12.58
N TYR A 79 -10.80 4.14 -12.65
CA TYR A 79 -12.03 3.36 -12.73
C TYR A 79 -12.38 2.84 -11.34
N VAL A 80 -13.63 3.01 -10.93
CA VAL A 80 -14.18 2.48 -9.68
C VAL A 80 -15.29 1.50 -10.06
N ILE A 81 -15.06 0.23 -9.77
CA ILE A 81 -15.89 -0.92 -10.14
C ILE A 81 -16.49 -1.50 -8.85
N GLN A 82 -17.81 -1.48 -8.75
CA GLN A 82 -18.57 -1.85 -7.56
C GLN A 82 -19.55 -3.00 -7.84
N GLY A 83 -19.82 -3.77 -6.79
CA GLY A 83 -20.79 -4.86 -6.77
C GLY A 83 -20.17 -6.23 -7.05
N GLN A 84 -20.80 -7.29 -6.54
CA GLN A 84 -20.30 -8.67 -6.61
C GLN A 84 -20.04 -9.17 -8.05
N GLN A 85 -20.77 -8.63 -9.02
CA GLN A 85 -20.63 -8.96 -10.45
C GLN A 85 -20.10 -7.79 -11.29
N GLN A 86 -19.42 -6.80 -10.68
CA GLN A 86 -18.85 -5.65 -11.38
C GLN A 86 -19.92 -4.86 -12.20
N GLN A 87 -21.14 -4.82 -11.68
CA GLN A 87 -22.31 -4.29 -12.40
C GLN A 87 -22.23 -2.78 -12.60
N LYS A 88 -21.54 -2.07 -11.69
CA LYS A 88 -21.41 -0.62 -11.75
C LYS A 88 -19.95 -0.23 -11.89
N CYS A 89 -19.62 0.45 -12.98
CA CYS A 89 -18.31 1.03 -13.19
C CYS A 89 -18.44 2.53 -13.44
N THR A 90 -17.60 3.32 -12.79
CA THR A 90 -17.53 4.77 -12.98
C THR A 90 -16.10 5.17 -13.27
N ARG A 91 -15.93 6.14 -14.18
CA ARG A 91 -14.62 6.68 -14.54
C ARG A 91 -14.46 8.08 -13.96
N HIS A 92 -13.28 8.37 -13.43
CA HIS A 92 -12.92 9.64 -12.80
C HIS A 92 -11.55 10.09 -13.31
N PRO A 93 -11.29 11.40 -13.46
CA PRO A 93 -9.96 11.87 -13.81
C PRO A 93 -8.96 11.66 -12.66
N LEU A 94 -7.72 11.28 -13.01
CA LEU A 94 -6.58 11.32 -12.10
C LEU A 94 -5.83 12.63 -12.29
N THR A 95 -5.75 13.42 -11.22
CA THR A 95 -5.07 14.72 -11.22
C THR A 95 -3.64 14.66 -10.72
N ARG A 96 -3.30 13.65 -9.91
CA ARG A 96 -1.95 13.45 -9.37
C ARG A 96 -1.10 12.61 -10.33
N PRO A 97 0.20 12.90 -10.47
CA PRO A 97 1.09 12.12 -11.31
C PRO A 97 1.36 10.74 -10.69
N PHE A 98 1.90 9.83 -11.51
CA PHE A 98 2.39 8.54 -11.02
C PHE A 98 3.61 8.76 -10.13
N HIS A 99 3.62 8.14 -8.96
CA HIS A 99 4.79 8.07 -8.08
C HIS A 99 5.20 6.62 -7.91
N SER A 100 6.49 6.36 -8.08
CA SER A 100 7.04 5.05 -7.80
C SER A 100 6.92 4.73 -6.31
N ALA A 101 6.55 3.50 -5.97
CA ALA A 101 6.55 3.02 -4.59
C ALA A 101 7.98 2.89 -4.08
N CYS A 102 8.46 3.95 -3.42
CA CYS A 102 9.81 4.10 -2.89
C CYS A 102 9.75 4.66 -1.48
N VAL A 103 10.75 4.29 -0.68
CA VAL A 103 11.01 4.96 0.61
C VAL A 103 11.42 6.42 0.31
N PRO A 104 10.76 7.43 0.94
CA PRO A 104 11.09 8.83 0.69
C PRO A 104 12.57 9.14 0.96
N GLY A 105 13.14 10.05 0.16
CA GLY A 105 14.57 10.40 0.19
C GLY A 105 15.03 11.10 1.47
N ASN A 106 14.10 11.71 2.20
CA ASN A 106 14.33 12.48 3.43
C ASN A 106 14.03 11.67 4.70
N THR A 107 14.21 10.35 4.64
CA THR A 107 13.90 9.46 5.76
C THR A 107 15.04 9.33 6.74
N THR A 108 14.69 9.06 8.00
CA THR A 108 15.64 8.67 9.05
C THR A 108 15.49 7.18 9.28
N GLU A 109 16.58 6.42 9.17
CA GLU A 109 16.60 5.02 9.56
C GLU A 109 16.32 4.88 11.07
N VAL A 110 15.32 4.08 11.42
CA VAL A 110 14.85 3.91 12.81
C VAL A 110 15.25 2.55 13.36
N TYR A 111 15.08 1.49 12.57
CA TYR A 111 15.17 0.13 13.09
C TYR A 111 15.54 -0.87 12.01
N PHE A 112 16.43 -1.79 12.38
CA PHE A 112 16.82 -2.94 11.60
C PHE A 112 16.39 -4.21 12.34
N ALA A 113 15.63 -5.07 11.65
CA ALA A 113 15.05 -6.27 12.22
C ALA A 113 15.40 -7.51 11.39
N ARG A 114 15.39 -8.65 12.06
CA ARG A 114 15.24 -9.95 11.41
C ARG A 114 13.93 -10.57 11.86
N VAL A 115 13.07 -10.91 10.92
CA VAL A 115 11.83 -11.65 11.16
C VAL A 115 12.05 -13.11 10.79
N GLY A 116 11.66 -14.03 11.68
CA GLY A 116 11.83 -15.47 11.49
C GLY A 116 13.03 -16.07 12.24
N GLU A 117 13.14 -17.40 12.20
CA GLU A 117 14.10 -18.15 13.03
C GLU A 117 15.56 -17.91 12.66
N SER A 118 16.42 -17.97 13.69
CA SER A 118 17.89 -17.94 13.59
C SER A 118 18.52 -19.33 13.53
N ASN A 119 17.72 -20.39 13.48
CA ASN A 119 18.20 -21.75 13.63
C ASN A 119 18.99 -22.23 12.40
N PRO A 120 20.13 -22.92 12.57
CA PRO A 120 20.79 -23.61 11.48
C PRO A 120 19.86 -24.68 10.89
N GLY A 121 19.43 -24.50 9.64
CA GLY A 121 18.53 -25.42 8.93
C GLY A 121 17.10 -24.91 8.71
N SER A 122 16.71 -23.77 9.30
CA SER A 122 15.46 -23.08 8.95
C SER A 122 15.64 -22.18 7.73
N SER A 123 14.54 -21.81 7.04
CA SER A 123 14.61 -20.79 5.98
C SER A 123 15.30 -19.53 6.51
N PRO A 124 16.15 -18.87 5.71
CA PRO A 124 16.79 -17.62 6.11
C PRO A 124 15.69 -16.62 6.50
N GLY A 125 15.80 -16.06 7.70
CA GLY A 125 14.86 -15.03 8.15
C GLY A 125 14.87 -13.82 7.21
N LEU A 126 13.82 -13.04 7.25
CA LEU A 126 13.65 -11.83 6.45
C LEU A 126 14.37 -10.66 7.15
N TRP A 127 15.32 -10.04 6.47
CA TRP A 127 15.96 -8.82 6.96
C TRP A 127 15.20 -7.60 6.49
N GLU A 128 14.87 -6.72 7.44
CA GLU A 128 13.99 -5.58 7.22
C GLU A 128 14.60 -4.31 7.78
N ASN A 129 14.32 -3.19 7.11
CA ASN A 129 14.67 -1.85 7.57
C ASN A 129 13.40 -1.00 7.69
N THR A 130 13.29 -0.24 8.78
CA THR A 130 12.20 0.70 9.04
C THR A 130 12.72 2.13 8.95
N ALA A 131 12.12 2.91 8.07
CA ALA A 131 12.44 4.30 7.82
C ALA A 131 11.31 5.21 8.31
N TYR A 132 11.63 6.22 9.12
CA TYR A 132 10.70 7.28 9.49
C TYR A 132 10.65 8.33 8.38
N PHE A 133 9.44 8.78 8.02
CA PHE A 133 9.22 9.89 7.10
C PHE A 133 8.32 10.95 7.72
N TYR A 134 8.48 12.18 7.24
CA TYR A 134 7.59 13.30 7.51
C TYR A 134 7.40 14.12 6.24
N GLU A 135 6.18 14.18 5.73
CA GLU A 135 5.86 14.87 4.48
C GLU A 135 4.42 15.41 4.51
N ASN A 136 4.23 16.68 4.16
CA ASN A 136 2.92 17.33 4.05
C ASN A 136 2.04 17.12 5.31
N ASP A 137 2.61 17.38 6.50
CA ASP A 137 1.95 17.21 7.80
C ASP A 137 1.54 15.76 8.15
N VAL A 138 2.03 14.79 7.37
CA VAL A 138 1.89 13.36 7.66
C VAL A 138 3.24 12.81 8.12
N ALA A 139 3.24 12.21 9.29
CA ALA A 139 4.38 11.49 9.84
C ALA A 139 4.13 9.99 9.70
N GLY A 140 5.19 9.20 9.58
CA GLY A 140 5.01 7.77 9.38
C GLY A 140 6.27 6.95 9.43
N TYR A 141 6.08 5.64 9.29
CA TYR A 141 7.14 4.65 9.19
C TYR A 141 6.85 3.75 7.99
N ALA A 142 7.87 3.48 7.18
CA ALA A 142 7.82 2.48 6.12
C ALA A 142 8.84 1.38 6.45
N THR A 143 8.38 0.14 6.49
CA THR A 143 9.21 -1.05 6.70
C THR A 143 9.33 -1.79 5.39
N VAL A 144 10.56 -2.09 4.96
CA VAL A 144 10.85 -2.80 3.71
C VAL A 144 11.90 -3.87 3.90
N THR A 145 11.92 -4.87 3.03
CA THR A 145 12.97 -5.88 3.00
C THR A 145 14.28 -5.28 2.48
N MET A 146 15.42 -5.74 3.01
CA MET A 146 16.70 -5.13 2.65
C MET A 146 17.24 -5.57 1.29
N VAL A 147 16.87 -6.76 0.82
CA VAL A 147 17.39 -7.32 -0.43
C VAL A 147 16.61 -6.76 -1.62
N ASP A 148 15.28 -6.86 -1.57
CA ASP A 148 14.42 -6.53 -2.71
C ASP A 148 13.65 -5.22 -2.53
N CYS A 149 13.76 -4.55 -1.37
CA CYS A 149 12.93 -3.41 -1.01
C CYS A 149 11.43 -3.70 -1.15
N ALA A 150 11.01 -4.94 -0.85
CA ALA A 150 9.60 -5.30 -0.83
C ALA A 150 8.92 -4.65 0.39
N LEU A 151 7.69 -4.16 0.25
CA LEU A 151 6.96 -3.50 1.33
C LEU A 151 6.62 -4.52 2.43
N VAL A 152 6.87 -4.22 3.69
CA VAL A 152 6.45 -5.11 4.79
C VAL A 152 5.28 -4.48 5.51
N ALA A 153 5.44 -3.23 5.91
CA ALA A 153 4.39 -2.46 6.57
C ALA A 153 4.58 -0.97 6.37
N GLU A 154 3.49 -0.23 6.41
CA GLU A 154 3.49 1.23 6.43
C GLU A 154 2.59 1.70 7.56
N VAL A 155 3.02 2.72 8.30
CA VAL A 155 2.18 3.40 9.28
C VAL A 155 2.24 4.88 8.98
N ALA A 156 1.10 5.52 8.83
CA ALA A 156 1.00 6.95 8.62
C ALA A 156 0.01 7.55 9.62
N TYR A 157 0.36 8.69 10.19
CA TYR A 157 -0.46 9.45 11.12
C TYR A 157 -0.46 10.93 10.75
N GLY A 158 -1.61 11.57 10.91
CA GLY A 158 -1.80 12.97 10.55
C GLY A 158 -3.20 13.47 10.92
N ASP A 159 -3.51 14.70 10.47
CA ASP A 159 -4.84 15.28 10.59
C ASP A 159 -5.62 15.13 9.26
N LEU A 160 -6.89 14.75 9.37
CA LEU A 160 -7.82 14.74 8.24
C LEU A 160 -9.13 15.41 8.64
N GLY A 161 -9.26 16.70 8.33
CA GLY A 161 -10.50 17.46 8.56
C GLY A 161 -10.73 17.83 10.03
N GLY A 162 -9.65 18.09 10.78
CA GLY A 162 -9.65 18.41 12.21
C GLY A 162 -9.60 17.18 13.12
N GLY A 163 -9.73 15.98 12.55
CA GLY A 163 -9.61 14.73 13.28
C GLY A 163 -8.24 14.08 13.11
N ALA A 164 -7.73 13.45 14.17
CA ALA A 164 -6.51 12.65 14.09
C ALA A 164 -6.80 11.31 13.39
N VAL A 165 -5.96 10.94 12.42
CA VAL A 165 -6.03 9.68 11.67
C VAL A 165 -4.72 8.93 11.83
N SER A 166 -4.82 7.60 11.99
CA SER A 166 -3.73 6.65 11.87
C SER A 166 -4.13 5.55 10.89
N VAL A 167 -3.26 5.25 9.92
CA VAL A 167 -3.42 4.17 8.96
C VAL A 167 -2.22 3.24 9.08
N ASN A 168 -2.46 1.96 9.31
CA ASN A 168 -1.46 0.90 9.32
C ASN A 168 -1.77 -0.05 8.16
N ILE A 169 -0.80 -0.27 7.26
CA ILE A 169 -0.92 -1.21 6.14
C ILE A 169 0.12 -2.30 6.33
N GLN A 170 -0.30 -3.56 6.28
CA GLN A 170 0.58 -4.73 6.34
C GLN A 170 0.53 -5.48 5.01
N TYR A 171 1.68 -5.72 4.40
CA TYR A 171 1.79 -6.37 3.10
C TYR A 171 2.19 -7.84 3.26
N LEU A 172 1.43 -8.71 2.61
CA LEU A 172 1.49 -10.16 2.73
C LEU A 172 1.49 -10.80 1.34
N ASN A 173 2.02 -12.02 1.25
CA ASN A 173 1.98 -12.85 0.03
C ASN A 173 2.47 -12.12 -1.23
N GLN A 174 3.57 -11.37 -1.13
CA GLN A 174 4.09 -10.62 -2.24
C GLN A 174 4.70 -11.51 -3.31
N THR A 175 4.29 -11.29 -4.56
CA THR A 175 4.97 -11.81 -5.74
C THR A 175 5.66 -10.65 -6.44
N LEU A 176 7.00 -10.69 -6.50
CA LEU A 176 7.82 -9.63 -7.07
C LEU A 176 8.12 -9.90 -8.55
N ASN A 177 8.40 -8.82 -9.29
CA ASN A 177 8.75 -8.81 -10.72
C ASN A 177 7.69 -9.40 -11.67
N TRP A 178 6.47 -9.61 -11.19
CA TRP A 178 5.37 -10.18 -11.95
C TRP A 178 4.02 -9.59 -11.52
N VAL A 179 3.11 -9.48 -12.48
CA VAL A 179 1.70 -9.11 -12.27
C VAL A 179 0.81 -9.88 -13.24
N ASP A 180 -0.42 -10.20 -12.82
CA ASP A 180 -1.46 -10.71 -13.71
C ASP A 180 -2.06 -9.56 -14.53
N PRO A 181 -1.94 -9.54 -15.86
CA PRO A 181 -2.52 -8.48 -16.69
C PRO A 181 -4.05 -8.34 -16.52
N ARG A 182 -4.74 -9.43 -16.15
CA ARG A 182 -6.19 -9.42 -15.93
C ARG A 182 -6.59 -8.55 -14.74
N ALA A 183 -5.68 -8.30 -13.79
CA ALA A 183 -5.91 -7.37 -12.69
C ALA A 183 -6.13 -5.93 -13.14
N PHE A 184 -5.80 -5.60 -14.40
CA PHE A 184 -6.05 -4.28 -15.01
C PHE A 184 -7.18 -4.28 -16.05
N ALA A 185 -7.79 -5.44 -16.33
CA ALA A 185 -8.88 -5.52 -17.31
C ALA A 185 -10.14 -4.82 -16.81
N LEU A 186 -10.69 -3.91 -17.63
CA LEU A 186 -11.97 -3.25 -17.37
C LEU A 186 -13.13 -4.18 -17.75
N PRO A 187 -14.19 -4.31 -16.93
CA PRO A 187 -15.41 -4.99 -17.35
C PRO A 187 -16.10 -4.23 -18.49
N PRO A 188 -16.92 -4.92 -19.31
CA PRO A 188 -17.69 -4.29 -20.39
C PRO A 188 -18.64 -3.18 -19.92
N SER A 189 -18.98 -3.14 -18.62
CA SER A 189 -19.82 -2.11 -18.00
C SER A 189 -19.10 -0.76 -17.80
N CYS A 190 -17.79 -0.69 -18.01
CA CYS A 190 -17.04 0.55 -17.86
C CYS A 190 -17.23 1.49 -19.05
N PRO A 191 -17.38 2.81 -18.80
CA PRO A 191 -17.38 3.81 -19.88
C PRO A 191 -16.08 3.76 -20.67
N THR A 192 -16.17 3.68 -21.99
CA THR A 192 -15.01 3.69 -22.90
C THR A 192 -14.74 5.07 -23.50
N ASP A 193 -15.75 5.94 -23.54
CA ASP A 193 -15.66 7.25 -24.23
C ASP A 193 -15.39 8.36 -23.22
N PRO A 194 -14.42 9.28 -23.47
CA PRO A 194 -13.93 10.33 -22.56
C PRO A 194 -15.00 11.28 -22.01
#